data_AF-A0A496VJ59-F1
#
_entry.id   AF-A0A496VJ59-F1
#
_cell.length_a   1.000
_cell.length_b   1.000
_cell.length_c   1.000
_cell.angle_alpha   90.00
_cell.angle_beta   90.00
_cell.angle_gamma   90.00
#
_symmetry.space_group_name_H-M   'P 1'
#
loop_
_entity.id
_entity.type
_entity.pdbx_description
1 polymer ?
#
loop_
_entity_poly.entity_id
_entity_poly.type
_entity_poly.pdbx_seq_one_letter_code
_entity_poly.pdbx_strand_id
1 'polypeptide(L)' 'MQVIEFKAKSYDGLINIPDTYKDWYNNTVRVVLLREPKPLPQETDSTELKRFFDQFNADLTGYSFDREEANERR' A
#
# COMPACT_ATOMS: atom_id res chain seq x y z
N MET A 1 3.05 -8.64 -33.07
CA MET A 1 2.73 -8.03 -31.77
C MET A 1 3.99 -7.40 -31.24
N GLN A 2 4.00 -6.09 -30.97
CA GLN A 2 5.16 -5.37 -30.45
C GLN A 2 4.83 -4.88 -29.04
N VAL A 3 5.82 -4.84 -28.16
CA VAL A 3 5.68 -4.36 -26.78
C VAL A 3 6.72 -3.29 -26.57
N ILE A 4 6.31 -2.16 -25.97
CA ILE A 4 7.20 -1.08 -25.57
C ILE A 4 7.19 -1.00 -24.04
N GLU A 5 8.37 -0.82 -23.45
CA GLU A 5 8.52 -0.60 -22.02
C GLU A 5 9.16 0.79 -21.83
N PHE A 6 8.52 1.62 -21.00
CA PHE A 6 9.04 2.92 -20.63
C PHE A 6 8.65 3.25 -19.19
N LYS A 7 9.48 4.06 -18.54
CA LYS A 7 9.16 4.62 -17.22
C LYS A 7 8.52 5.98 -17.41
N ALA A 8 7.32 6.16 -16.87
CA ALA A 8 6.62 7.44 -16.84
C ALA A 8 5.99 7.67 -15.47
N LYS A 9 5.89 8.94 -15.07
CA LYS A 9 5.10 9.32 -13.91
C LYS A 9 3.63 9.34 -14.31
N SER A 10 2.79 8.64 -13.55
CA SER A 10 1.34 8.82 -13.64
C SER A 10 0.93 10.03 -12.80
N TYR A 11 0.23 10.98 -13.42
CA TYR A 11 -0.40 12.13 -12.74
C TYR A 11 -1.88 12.14 -13.09
N ASP A 12 -2.75 12.27 -12.09
CA ASP A 12 -4.21 12.40 -12.26
C ASP A 12 -4.82 11.32 -13.18
N GLY A 13 -4.32 10.09 -13.09
CA GLY A 13 -4.78 8.96 -13.91
C GLY A 13 -4.27 8.95 -15.35
N LEU A 14 -3.47 9.94 -15.75
CA LEU A 14 -2.84 10.03 -17.07
C LEU A 14 -1.41 9.48 -17.03
N ILE A 15 -1.07 8.68 -18.04
CA ILE A 15 0.29 8.19 -18.28
C ILE A 15 0.71 8.70 -19.64
N ASN A 16 1.65 9.64 -19.66
CA ASN A 16 2.16 10.19 -20.90
C ASN A 16 3.10 9.18 -21.57
N ILE A 17 2.74 8.78 -22.79
CA ILE A 17 3.61 8.00 -23.66
C ILE A 17 4.66 8.96 -24.24
N PRO A 18 5.96 8.70 -24.06
CA PRO A 18 7.02 9.54 -24.59
C PRO A 18 6.89 9.78 -26.11
N ASP A 19 7.29 10.97 -26.58
CA ASP A 19 7.28 11.36 -28.00
C ASP A 19 8.07 10.39 -28.91
N THR A 20 9.00 9.63 -28.35
CA THR A 20 9.74 8.57 -29.05
C THR A 20 8.82 7.49 -29.62
N TYR A 21 7.61 7.34 -29.08
CA TYR A 21 6.63 6.34 -29.47
C TYR A 21 5.37 6.96 -30.09
N LYS A 22 5.50 8.05 -30.84
CA LYS A 22 4.39 8.73 -31.53
C LYS A 22 3.53 7.81 -32.38
N ASP A 23 4.11 6.78 -32.98
CA ASP A 23 3.40 5.77 -33.77
C ASP A 23 2.32 5.02 -32.97
N TRP A 24 2.38 5.04 -31.63
CA TRP A 24 1.41 4.40 -30.74
C TRP A 24 0.22 5.30 -30.39
N TYR A 25 0.26 6.58 -30.77
CA TYR A 25 -0.83 7.51 -30.48
C TYR A 25 -2.07 7.12 -31.28
N ASN A 26 -3.26 7.36 -30.71
CA ASN A 26 -4.55 7.06 -31.33
C ASN A 26 -4.81 5.57 -31.64
N ASN A 27 -4.00 4.66 -31.12
CA ASN A 27 -4.21 3.22 -31.24
C ASN A 27 -4.82 2.65 -29.96
N THR A 28 -5.63 1.60 -30.11
CA THR A 28 -6.11 0.82 -28.96
C THR A 28 -4.96 -0.05 -28.43
N VAL A 29 -4.48 0.26 -27.23
CA VAL A 29 -3.34 -0.41 -26.61
C VAL A 29 -3.75 -1.11 -25.31
N ARG A 30 -3.10 -2.23 -25.01
CA ARG A 30 -3.20 -2.88 -23.70
C ARG A 30 -2.08 -2.34 -22.81
N VAL A 31 -2.45 -1.75 -21.67
CA VAL A 31 -1.49 -1.15 -20.72
C VAL A 31 -1.28 -2.08 -19.52
N VAL A 32 -0.02 -2.29 -19.13
CA VAL A 32 0.36 -3.02 -17.91
C VAL A 32 1.13 -2.06 -17.00
N LEU A 33 0.64 -1.87 -15.77
CA LEU A 33 1.24 -0.94 -14.81
C LEU A 33 2.08 -1.70 -13.79
N LEU A 34 3.39 -1.45 -13.80
CA LEU A 34 4.30 -1.91 -12.76
C LEU A 34 4.67 -0.73 -11.87
N ARG A 35 4.35 -0.84 -10.59
CA ARG A 35 4.67 0.13 -9.56
C ARG A 35 5.97 -0.30 -8.90
N GLU A 36 6.97 0.57 -8.87
CA GLU A 36 8.11 0.39 -7.95
C GLU A 36 7.58 0.53 -6.51
N PRO A 37 7.98 -0.34 -5.57
CA PRO A 37 7.54 -0.23 -4.19
C PRO A 37 8.04 1.10 -3.63
N LYS A 38 7.12 2.05 -3.47
CA LYS A 38 7.39 3.25 -2.67
C LYS A 38 7.78 2.75 -1.28
N PRO A 39 8.90 3.20 -0.69
CA PRO A 39 9.10 2.99 0.73
C PRO A 39 7.84 3.55 1.40
N LEU A 40 7.13 2.69 2.12
CA LEU A 40 6.08 3.13 3.01
C LEU A 40 6.71 4.26 3.85
N PRO A 41 6.04 5.41 4.04
CA PRO A 41 6.47 6.30 5.10
C PRO A 41 6.57 5.41 6.34
N GLN A 42 7.75 5.34 6.96
CA GLN A 42 7.86 4.69 8.26
C GLN A 42 6.83 5.42 9.12
N GLU A 43 5.74 4.73 9.47
CA GLU A 43 4.85 5.15 10.53
C GLU A 43 5.65 5.08 11.83
N THR A 44 6.47 6.11 12.03
CA THR A 44 7.07 6.38 13.33
C THR A 44 6.39 7.63 13.86
N ASP A 45 5.07 7.56 14.06
CA ASP A 45 4.46 8.32 15.13
C ASP A 45 4.17 7.38 16.30
N SER A 46 5.26 6.90 16.89
CA SER A 46 5.23 6.24 18.20
C SER A 46 4.64 7.14 19.30
N THR A 47 4.43 8.44 19.02
CA THR A 47 3.80 9.40 19.93
C THR A 47 2.29 9.23 19.97
N GLU A 48 1.64 9.00 18.82
CA GLU A 48 0.19 8.74 18.76
C GLU A 48 -0.19 7.40 19.39
N LEU A 49 0.57 6.34 19.11
CA LEU A 49 0.41 5.04 19.78
C LEU A 49 0.65 5.16 21.28
N LYS A 50 1.71 5.84 21.72
CA LYS A 50 1.95 6.08 23.16
C LYS A 50 0.82 6.86 23.80
N ARG A 51 0.32 7.94 23.18
CA ARG A 51 -0.83 8.70 23.69
C ARG A 51 -2.09 7.85 23.79
N PHE A 52 -2.32 6.94 22.84
CA PHE A 52 -3.43 6.00 22.92
C PHE A 52 -3.28 5.07 24.12
N PHE A 53 -2.12 4.44 24.34
CA PHE A 53 -1.90 3.56 25.50
C PHE A 53 -1.85 4.31 26.85
N ASP A 54 -1.35 5.54 26.90
CA ASP A 54 -1.37 6.39 28.11
C ASP A 54 -2.81 6.79 28.50
N GLN A 55 -3.65 7.06 27.51
CA GLN A 55 -5.04 7.44 27.73
C GLN A 55 -5.95 6.22 27.97
N PHE A 56 -5.59 5.06 27.43
CA PHE A 56 -6.32 3.80 27.58
C PHE A 56 -5.87 3.05 28.84
N ASN A 57 -6.19 3.60 30.01
CA ASN A 57 -6.00 2.90 31.28
C ASN A 57 -7.16 1.89 31.48
N ALA A 58 -7.12 0.80 30.73
CA ALA A 58 -8.04 -0.32 30.92
C ALA A 58 -7.51 -1.21 32.05
N ASP A 59 -8.27 -1.30 33.14
CA ASP A 59 -7.99 -2.22 34.25
C ASP A 59 -8.26 -3.66 33.77
N LEU A 60 -7.20 -4.31 33.27
CA LEU A 60 -7.23 -5.70 32.81
C LEU A 60 -6.76 -6.69 33.89
N THR A 61 -6.65 -6.22 35.13
CA THR A 61 -6.12 -6.98 36.27
C THR A 61 -6.95 -8.22 36.63
N GLY A 62 -8.17 -8.32 36.08
CA GLY A 62 -9.05 -9.48 36.21
C GLY A 62 -9.28 -10.30 34.93
N TYR A 63 -8.65 -9.93 33.80
CA TYR A 63 -8.80 -10.64 32.53
C TYR A 63 -7.55 -11.44 32.20
N SER A 64 -7.59 -12.75 32.44
CA SER A 64 -6.59 -13.69 31.91
C SER A 64 -7.07 -14.22 30.56
N PHE A 65 -6.29 -13.96 29.51
CA PHE A 65 -6.50 -14.61 28.22
C PHE A 65 -6.10 -16.09 28.31
N ASP A 66 -7.10 -16.96 28.36
CA ASP A 66 -6.86 -18.41 28.34
C ASP A 66 -6.58 -18.86 26.90
N ARG A 67 -5.31 -19.12 26.62
CA ARG A 67 -4.84 -19.51 25.28
C ARG A 67 -5.33 -20.89 24.86
N GLU A 68 -5.68 -21.74 25.82
CA GLU A 68 -6.12 -23.11 25.56
C GLU A 68 -7.56 -23.10 25.00
N GLU A 69 -8.49 -22.39 25.64
CA GLU A 69 -9.88 -22.26 25.17
C GLU A 69 -9.98 -21.58 23.78
N ALA A 70 -9.09 -20.63 23.48
CA ALA A 70 -9.09 -19.93 22.19
C ALA A 70 -8.58 -20.78 21.03
N ASN A 71 -7.70 -21.76 21.29
CA ASN A 71 -7.16 -22.66 20.28
C ASN A 71 -8.09 -23.85 19.98
N GLU A 72 -8.93 -24.25 20.94
CA GLU A 72 -9.93 -25.33 20.74
C GLU A 72 -11.12 -24.89 19.86
N ARG A 73 -11.30 -23.59 19.64
CA ARG A 73 -12.33 -23.04 18.75
C ARG A 73 -11.88 -22.97 17.28
N ARG A 74 -10.76 -23.59 16.91
CA ARG A 74 -10.17 -23.53 15.56
C ARG A 74 -10.14 -24.86 14.82
#